data_AF-A0A564ZN16-F1
#
_entry.id   AF-A0A564ZN16-F1
#
_cell.length_a   1.000
_cell.length_b   1.000
_cell.length_c   1.000
_cell.angle_alpha   90.00
_cell.angle_beta   90.00
_cell.angle_gamma   90.00
#
_symmetry.space_group_name_H-M   'P 1'
#
loop_
_entity.id
_entity.type
_entity.pdbx_description
1 polymer ?
#
loop_
_entity_poly.entity_id
_entity_poly.type
_entity_poly.pdbx_seq_one_letter_code
_entity_poly.pdbx_strand_id
1 'polypeptide(L)'
;MLQWLNLTTAVVVSVLAGAPMVFAQGQWHYEVNQVEFRKAFIEQTAVVLGSNGSTRLQFTATQDGKGSTGMIALEFTVAPISRIKGFDFGYFEGPGAPVEGQKLMRVTVTKAGQPSVHMLSLGGWLSAEVNDGFVFSATNQTRDKQGQVRQIITQILQGADSIEVAVIDGSNHAIVLSATFPLKGSQPVFAALVRGI
;
A
#
# COMPACT_ATOMS: atom_id res chain seq x y z
N MET A 1 -26.81 -25.86 21.23
CA MET A 1 -26.24 -26.00 19.87
C MET A 1 -26.24 -24.59 19.26
N LEU A 2 -25.17 -23.81 19.45
CA LEU A 2 -25.08 -22.43 18.97
C LEU A 2 -24.74 -22.41 17.47
N GLN A 3 -25.66 -21.90 16.65
CA GLN A 3 -25.39 -21.60 15.25
C GLN A 3 -24.52 -20.35 15.16
N TRP A 4 -23.33 -20.50 14.60
CA TRP A 4 -22.44 -19.40 14.25
C TRP A 4 -22.95 -18.72 12.98
N LEU A 5 -23.24 -17.43 13.07
CA LEU A 5 -23.52 -16.57 11.92
C LEU A 5 -22.25 -16.45 11.07
N ASN A 6 -22.26 -17.07 9.90
CA ASN A 6 -21.28 -16.80 8.85
C ASN A 6 -21.50 -15.38 8.34
N LEU A 7 -20.65 -14.44 8.77
CA LEU A 7 -20.54 -13.12 8.15
C LEU A 7 -19.90 -13.31 6.77
N THR A 8 -20.73 -13.27 5.74
CA THR A 8 -20.31 -13.18 4.34
C THR A 8 -19.65 -11.82 4.12
N THR A 9 -18.32 -11.82 4.03
CA THR A 9 -17.56 -10.63 3.63
C THR A 9 -17.90 -10.29 2.18
N ALA A 10 -18.54 -9.14 1.96
CA ALA A 10 -18.82 -8.64 0.63
C ALA A 10 -17.52 -8.11 -0.01
N VAL A 11 -17.11 -8.72 -1.12
CA VAL A 11 -16.10 -8.14 -2.02
C VAL A 11 -16.86 -7.21 -2.97
N VAL A 12 -16.62 -5.91 -2.89
CA VAL A 12 -17.20 -4.94 -3.83
C VAL A 12 -16.27 -4.86 -5.04
N VAL A 13 -16.75 -5.38 -6.18
CA VAL A 13 -16.11 -5.16 -7.48
C VAL A 13 -16.91 -4.07 -8.18
N SER A 14 -16.39 -2.85 -8.18
CA SER A 14 -17.01 -1.72 -8.86
C SER A 14 -16.42 -1.56 -10.25
N VAL A 15 -17.26 -1.73 -11.27
CA VAL A 15 -17.00 -1.20 -12.61
C VAL A 15 -18.02 -0.09 -12.78
N LEU A 16 -17.60 1.20 -12.85
CA LEU A 16 -18.31 2.27 -13.59
C LEU A 16 -17.66 3.65 -13.41
N ALA A 17 -17.72 4.42 -14.50
CA ALA A 17 -17.29 5.80 -14.62
C ALA A 17 -18.22 6.78 -13.87
N GLY A 18 -17.64 7.74 -13.15
CA GLY A 18 -18.23 9.08 -12.97
C GLY A 18 -18.97 9.42 -11.67
N ALA A 19 -18.97 8.58 -10.63
CA ALA A 19 -19.48 8.96 -9.30
C ALA A 19 -18.36 8.91 -8.25
N PRO A 20 -18.34 9.82 -7.24
CA PRO A 20 -17.40 9.71 -6.12
C PRO A 20 -17.70 8.41 -5.36
N MET A 21 -16.83 7.42 -5.52
CA MET A 21 -16.96 6.12 -4.87
C MET A 21 -16.68 6.31 -3.37
N VAL A 22 -17.67 6.05 -2.53
CA VAL A 22 -17.49 6.04 -1.07
C VAL A 22 -17.01 4.64 -0.68
N PHE A 23 -15.71 4.49 -0.47
CA PHE A 23 -15.11 3.22 -0.06
C PHE A 23 -15.40 2.94 1.42
N ALA A 24 -15.79 1.70 1.71
CA ALA A 24 -15.88 1.23 3.09
C ALA A 24 -14.48 1.27 3.72
N GLN A 25 -14.33 2.04 4.80
CA GLN A 25 -13.09 2.16 5.55
C GLN A 25 -12.71 0.80 6.17
N GLY A 26 -11.42 0.48 6.17
CA GLY A 26 -10.89 -0.75 6.73
C GLY A 26 -11.16 -2.03 5.92
N GLN A 27 -11.62 -1.89 4.67
CA GLN A 27 -11.82 -3.03 3.76
C GLN A 27 -10.90 -2.92 2.53
N TRP A 28 -10.51 -4.08 2.00
CA TRP A 28 -9.74 -4.17 0.76
C TRP A 28 -10.65 -4.05 -0.45
N HIS A 29 -10.25 -3.19 -1.38
CA HIS A 29 -10.92 -2.90 -2.65
C HIS A 29 -10.03 -3.33 -3.81
N TYR A 30 -10.66 -3.69 -4.93
CA TYR A 30 -9.99 -4.05 -6.17
C TYR A 30 -10.55 -3.25 -7.33
N GLU A 31 -9.66 -2.65 -8.12
CA GLU A 31 -9.98 -1.91 -9.32
C GLU A 31 -9.12 -2.39 -10.49
N VAL A 32 -9.69 -2.36 -11.69
CA VAL A 32 -8.96 -2.61 -12.94
C VAL A 32 -9.41 -1.62 -13.99
N ASN A 33 -8.48 -0.99 -14.69
CA ASN A 33 -8.81 -0.08 -15.78
C ASN A 33 -8.77 -0.78 -17.15
N GLN A 34 -9.12 -0.03 -18.20
CA GLN A 34 -9.19 -0.55 -19.58
C GLN A 34 -7.86 -1.02 -20.17
N VAL A 35 -6.72 -0.64 -19.57
CA VAL A 35 -5.37 -1.05 -20.00
C VAL A 35 -4.76 -2.11 -19.07
N GLU A 36 -5.61 -2.83 -18.33
CA GLU A 36 -5.23 -3.85 -17.36
C GLU A 36 -4.28 -3.36 -16.24
N PHE A 37 -4.28 -2.06 -15.94
CA PHE A 37 -3.69 -1.58 -14.69
C PHE A 37 -4.61 -2.00 -13.55
N ARG A 38 -4.07 -2.80 -12.64
CA ARG A 38 -4.80 -3.36 -11.50
C ARG A 38 -4.36 -2.67 -10.23
N LYS A 39 -5.32 -2.40 -9.35
CA LYS A 39 -5.11 -1.71 -8.07
C LYS A 39 -5.82 -2.48 -6.97
N ALA A 40 -5.11 -2.74 -5.88
CA ALA A 40 -5.63 -3.31 -4.65
C ALA A 40 -5.33 -2.34 -3.51
N PHE A 41 -6.34 -1.87 -2.79
CA PHE A 41 -6.11 -0.85 -1.76
C PHE A 41 -7.06 -0.95 -0.59
N ILE A 42 -6.62 -0.40 0.53
CA ILE A 42 -7.39 -0.23 1.77
C ILE A 42 -7.14 1.18 2.28
N GLU A 43 -8.19 1.82 2.77
CA GLU A 43 -8.12 3.13 3.41
C GLU A 43 -8.71 3.05 4.81
N GLN A 44 -8.06 3.70 5.77
CA GLN A 44 -8.52 3.78 7.15
C GLN A 44 -8.12 5.12 7.78
N THR A 45 -8.86 5.52 8.81
CA THR A 45 -8.41 6.59 9.71
C THR A 45 -7.38 6.03 10.70
N ALA A 46 -6.26 6.74 10.89
CA ALA A 46 -5.23 6.39 11.86
C ALA A 46 -4.63 7.63 12.53
N VAL A 47 -4.05 7.43 13.72
CA VAL A 47 -3.19 8.43 14.37
C VAL A 47 -1.77 8.19 13.88
N VAL A 48 -1.19 9.18 13.21
CA VAL A 48 0.16 9.12 12.68
C VAL A 48 0.94 10.32 13.22
N LEU A 49 2.04 10.06 13.94
CA LEU A 49 2.84 11.09 14.63
C LEU A 49 1.97 12.07 15.45
N GLY A 50 1.02 11.52 16.21
CA GLY A 50 0.09 12.30 17.06
C GLY A 50 -1.01 13.05 16.31
N SER A 51 -1.09 12.93 14.99
CA SER A 51 -2.12 13.58 14.16
C SER A 51 -3.14 12.57 13.64
N ASN A 52 -4.42 12.83 13.85
CA ASN A 52 -5.50 12.07 13.21
C ASN A 52 -5.57 12.39 11.71
N GLY A 53 -5.57 11.35 10.88
CA GLY A 53 -5.64 11.48 9.43
C GLY A 53 -6.14 10.22 8.73
N SER A 54 -6.32 10.32 7.42
CA SER A 54 -6.53 9.16 6.54
C SER A 54 -5.18 8.57 6.14
N THR A 55 -5.12 7.25 6.13
CA THR A 55 -3.99 6.47 5.64
C THR A 55 -4.50 5.47 4.62
N ARG A 56 -3.81 5.37 3.48
CA ARG A 56 -4.14 4.41 2.42
C ARG A 56 -2.92 3.56 2.11
N LEU A 57 -3.11 2.25 2.07
CA LEU A 57 -2.16 1.32 1.50
C LEU A 57 -2.70 0.83 0.16
N GLN A 58 -1.88 0.93 -0.87
CA GLN A 58 -2.24 0.60 -2.24
C GLN A 58 -1.13 -0.24 -2.87
N PHE A 59 -1.54 -1.27 -3.60
CA PHE A 59 -0.68 -2.04 -4.48
C PHE A 59 -1.19 -1.89 -5.90
N THR A 60 -0.28 -1.67 -6.83
CA THR A 60 -0.61 -1.57 -8.26
C THR A 60 0.21 -2.56 -9.06
N ALA A 61 -0.36 -3.05 -10.15
CA ALA A 61 0.32 -3.96 -11.05
C ALA A 61 -0.08 -3.70 -12.51
N THR A 62 0.92 -3.68 -13.40
CA THR A 62 0.71 -3.72 -14.85
C THR A 62 0.95 -5.13 -15.40
N GLN A 63 0.43 -5.41 -16.60
CA GLN A 63 0.57 -6.69 -17.26
C GLN A 63 1.96 -6.89 -17.85
N ASP A 64 2.43 -8.15 -17.84
CA ASP A 64 3.59 -8.56 -18.63
C ASP A 64 3.23 -8.66 -20.11
N GLY A 65 4.03 -8.01 -20.97
CA GLY A 65 3.85 -8.05 -22.41
C GLY A 65 4.87 -8.95 -23.12
N LYS A 66 4.67 -9.13 -24.43
CA LYS A 66 5.63 -9.79 -25.30
C LYS A 66 6.88 -8.92 -25.43
N GLY A 67 7.92 -9.26 -24.68
CA GLY A 67 9.18 -8.52 -24.66
C GLY A 67 9.23 -7.33 -23.70
N SER A 68 8.14 -7.02 -22.99
CA SER A 68 8.12 -6.02 -21.91
C SER A 68 7.82 -6.67 -20.56
N THR A 69 8.43 -6.13 -19.51
CA THR A 69 8.19 -6.51 -18.13
C THR A 69 7.28 -5.46 -17.50
N GLY A 70 6.19 -5.89 -16.88
CA GLY A 70 5.33 -5.00 -16.10
C GLY A 70 6.02 -4.46 -14.85
N MET A 71 5.27 -3.69 -14.08
CA MET A 71 5.69 -3.08 -12.82
C MET A 71 4.69 -3.45 -11.72
N ILE A 72 5.21 -3.62 -10.51
CA ILE A 72 4.42 -3.72 -9.28
C ILE A 72 4.87 -2.59 -8.36
N ALA A 73 3.91 -1.86 -7.78
CA ALA A 73 4.20 -0.83 -6.78
C ALA A 73 3.48 -1.12 -5.47
N LEU A 74 4.09 -0.69 -4.38
CA LEU A 74 3.47 -0.49 -3.06
C LEU A 74 3.50 1.01 -2.79
N GLU A 75 2.33 1.57 -2.54
CA GLU A 75 2.10 2.98 -2.26
C GLU A 75 1.46 3.15 -0.89
N PHE A 76 2.02 4.04 -0.08
CA PHE A 76 1.50 4.42 1.22
C PHE A 76 1.21 5.92 1.21
N THR A 77 -0.07 6.26 1.33
CA THR A 77 -0.54 7.65 1.33
C THR A 77 -0.97 8.06 2.71
N VAL A 78 -0.59 9.27 3.12
CA VAL A 78 -1.04 9.90 4.37
C VAL A 78 -1.60 11.28 4.11
N ALA A 79 -2.68 11.63 4.80
CA ALA A 79 -3.32 12.95 4.71
C ALA A 79 -4.09 13.27 6.00
N PRO A 80 -4.26 14.54 6.39
CA PRO A 80 -3.63 15.75 5.83
C PRO A 80 -2.17 15.91 6.31
N ILE A 81 -1.22 16.08 5.39
CA ILE A 81 0.20 16.24 5.76
C ILE A 81 0.50 17.58 6.42
N SER A 82 -0.29 18.63 6.15
CA SER A 82 -0.14 19.95 6.81
C SER A 82 -0.25 19.89 8.34
N ARG A 83 -0.90 18.85 8.88
CA ARG A 83 -1.08 18.62 10.31
C ARG A 83 0.04 17.79 10.95
N ILE A 84 0.78 17.01 10.16
CA ILE A 84 1.86 16.15 10.65
C ILE A 84 3.10 17.03 10.87
N LYS A 85 3.52 17.22 12.12
CA LYS A 85 4.66 18.06 12.48
C LYS A 85 5.91 17.21 12.69
N GLY A 86 7.06 17.78 12.31
CA GLY A 86 8.38 17.17 12.53
C GLY A 86 8.81 16.14 11.49
N PHE A 87 7.97 15.79 10.53
CA PHE A 87 8.33 14.92 9.41
C PHE A 87 8.67 15.76 8.17
N ASP A 88 9.79 15.47 7.52
CA ASP A 88 10.33 16.13 6.34
C ASP A 88 9.85 15.42 5.07
N PHE A 89 8.64 15.77 4.62
CA PHE A 89 8.09 15.27 3.35
C PHE A 89 8.93 15.71 2.14
N GLY A 90 9.57 16.87 2.21
CA GLY A 90 10.40 17.41 1.13
C GLY A 90 11.62 16.56 0.84
N TYR A 91 12.11 15.80 1.82
CA TYR A 91 13.21 14.83 1.64
C TYR A 91 12.90 13.74 0.60
N PHE A 92 11.61 13.46 0.37
CA PHE A 92 11.14 12.39 -0.51
C PHE A 92 10.61 12.91 -1.85
N GLU A 93 10.36 14.22 -1.97
CA GLU A 93 9.56 14.78 -3.05
C GLU A 93 10.38 15.02 -4.33
N GLY A 94 9.98 14.34 -5.41
CA GLY A 94 10.40 14.65 -6.78
C GLY A 94 11.73 14.03 -7.24
N PRO A 95 12.12 14.31 -8.50
CA PRO A 95 13.35 13.78 -9.09
C PRO A 95 14.60 14.31 -8.40
N GLY A 96 15.55 13.42 -8.07
CA GLY A 96 16.79 13.79 -7.38
C GLY A 96 16.62 14.12 -5.90
N ALA A 97 15.48 13.76 -5.31
CA ALA A 97 15.27 13.88 -3.87
C ALA A 97 16.36 13.11 -3.09
N PRO A 98 16.82 13.62 -1.93
CA PRO A 98 17.89 13.01 -1.14
C PRO A 98 17.66 11.52 -0.76
N VAL A 99 16.40 11.09 -0.74
CA VAL A 99 15.99 9.70 -0.46
C VAL A 99 16.51 8.67 -1.48
N GLU A 100 16.94 9.09 -2.68
CA GLU A 100 17.25 8.17 -3.77
C GLU A 100 18.23 7.05 -3.35
N GLY A 101 17.81 5.80 -3.55
CA GLY A 101 18.59 4.61 -3.18
C GLY A 101 18.60 4.25 -1.69
N GLN A 102 18.13 5.12 -0.79
CA GLN A 102 18.08 4.84 0.65
C GLN A 102 16.90 3.94 1.02
N LYS A 103 17.13 3.00 1.93
CA LYS A 103 16.10 2.08 2.42
C LYS A 103 15.37 2.65 3.63
N LEU A 104 14.44 3.57 3.38
CA LEU A 104 13.73 4.31 4.43
C LEU A 104 12.28 3.88 4.63
N MET A 105 11.77 2.91 3.87
CA MET A 105 10.45 2.31 4.10
C MET A 105 10.61 0.90 4.65
N ARG A 106 10.12 0.67 5.86
CA ARG A 106 10.02 -0.64 6.51
C ARG A 106 8.60 -1.17 6.33
N VAL A 107 8.48 -2.36 5.77
CA VAL A 107 7.22 -3.09 5.68
C VAL A 107 7.32 -4.34 6.54
N THR A 108 6.41 -4.48 7.50
CA THR A 108 6.34 -5.66 8.37
C THR A 108 5.07 -6.43 8.09
N VAL A 109 5.19 -7.66 7.59
CA VAL A 109 4.05 -8.56 7.36
C VAL A 109 4.00 -9.56 8.50
N THR A 110 2.87 -9.64 9.21
CA THR A 110 2.72 -10.53 10.36
C THR A 110 1.79 -11.68 10.02
N LYS A 111 2.21 -12.92 10.33
CA LYS A 111 1.38 -14.12 10.21
C LYS A 111 1.51 -14.96 11.48
N ALA A 112 0.39 -15.28 12.12
CA ALA A 112 0.32 -16.02 13.37
C ALA A 112 1.28 -15.46 14.44
N GLY A 113 1.37 -14.13 14.54
CA GLY A 113 2.28 -13.42 15.46
C GLY A 113 3.76 -13.41 15.06
N GLN A 114 4.13 -14.00 13.92
CA GLN A 114 5.51 -13.99 13.41
C GLN A 114 5.70 -12.86 12.39
N PRO A 115 6.56 -11.87 12.67
CA PRO A 115 6.82 -10.77 11.75
C PRO A 115 7.89 -11.15 10.70
N SER A 116 7.65 -10.77 9.45
CA SER A 116 8.64 -10.72 8.37
C SER A 116 8.88 -9.26 7.97
N VAL A 117 10.14 -8.83 7.93
CA VAL A 117 10.51 -7.42 7.74
C VAL A 117 11.20 -7.22 6.38
N HIS A 118 10.72 -6.23 5.64
CA HIS A 118 11.25 -5.81 4.34
C HIS A 118 11.67 -4.35 4.40
N MET A 119 12.88 -4.05 3.92
CA MET A 119 13.40 -2.68 3.82
C MET A 119 13.45 -2.25 2.36
N LEU A 120 12.67 -1.24 2.02
CA LEU A 120 12.44 -0.74 0.67
C LEU A 120 13.06 0.64 0.48
N SER A 121 13.65 0.84 -0.70
CA SER A 121 13.88 2.19 -1.21
C SER A 121 12.58 2.75 -1.77
N LEU A 122 12.38 4.06 -1.61
CA LEU A 122 11.16 4.74 -1.99
C LEU A 122 11.44 6.11 -2.60
N GLY A 123 10.48 6.62 -3.35
CA GLY A 123 10.31 8.05 -3.62
C GLY A 123 8.96 8.54 -3.10
N GLY A 124 8.68 9.84 -3.26
CA GLY A 124 7.38 10.37 -2.92
C GLY A 124 6.95 11.60 -3.71
N TRP A 125 5.67 11.92 -3.60
CA TRP A 125 5.04 13.05 -4.28
C TRP A 125 3.73 13.46 -3.59
N LEU A 126 3.29 14.69 -3.84
CA LEU A 126 1.95 15.15 -3.46
C LEU A 126 0.87 14.43 -4.28
N SER A 127 -0.12 13.88 -3.60
CA SER A 127 -1.20 13.12 -4.21
C SER A 127 -2.13 14.03 -5.04
N ALA A 128 -2.42 13.62 -6.27
CA ALA A 128 -3.47 14.23 -7.08
C ALA A 128 -4.88 13.73 -6.72
N GLU A 129 -4.98 12.56 -6.07
CA GLU A 129 -6.25 11.92 -5.72
C GLU A 129 -6.72 12.28 -4.31
N VAL A 130 -5.79 12.55 -3.40
CA VAL A 130 -6.06 12.80 -1.98
C VAL A 130 -5.62 14.22 -1.64
N ASN A 131 -6.59 15.08 -1.31
CA ASN A 131 -6.31 16.45 -0.91
C ASN A 131 -5.38 16.49 0.32
N ASP A 132 -4.34 17.32 0.25
CA ASP A 132 -3.28 17.41 1.28
C ASP A 132 -2.65 16.04 1.62
N GLY A 133 -2.57 15.15 0.62
CA GLY A 133 -1.99 13.83 0.74
C GLY A 133 -0.58 13.76 0.19
N PHE A 134 0.29 12.99 0.85
CA PHE A 134 1.61 12.63 0.33
C PHE A 134 1.68 11.12 0.11
N VAL A 135 2.18 10.70 -1.05
CA VAL A 135 2.35 9.31 -1.44
C VAL A 135 3.83 8.93 -1.32
N PHE A 136 4.11 7.86 -0.60
CA PHE A 136 5.40 7.17 -0.60
C PHE A 136 5.28 5.92 -1.46
N SER A 137 6.20 5.68 -2.39
CA SER A 137 6.11 4.55 -3.32
C SER A 137 7.42 3.79 -3.46
N ALA A 138 7.31 2.46 -3.40
CA ALA A 138 8.35 1.52 -3.75
C ALA A 138 7.90 0.68 -4.94
N THR A 139 8.77 0.50 -5.93
CA THR A 139 8.42 -0.23 -7.15
C THR A 139 9.42 -1.35 -7.45
N ASN A 140 8.94 -2.43 -8.04
CA ASN A 140 9.76 -3.50 -8.60
C ASN A 140 9.21 -3.90 -9.97
N GLN A 141 10.09 -4.46 -10.81
CA GLN A 141 9.66 -5.13 -12.03
C GLN A 141 8.89 -6.40 -11.69
N THR A 142 7.81 -6.68 -12.41
CA THR A 142 6.98 -7.89 -12.21
C THR A 142 7.79 -9.18 -12.28
N ARG A 143 8.69 -9.32 -13.25
CA ARG A 143 9.53 -10.51 -13.44
C ARG A 143 10.66 -10.66 -12.43
N ASP A 144 10.95 -9.64 -11.64
CA ASP A 144 11.91 -9.74 -10.56
C ASP A 144 11.32 -10.55 -9.40
N LYS A 145 11.58 -11.85 -9.40
CA LYS A 145 11.15 -12.77 -8.34
C LYS A 145 11.80 -12.48 -6.99
N GLN A 146 12.88 -11.71 -6.95
CA GLN A 146 13.55 -11.26 -5.73
C GLN A 146 13.10 -9.85 -5.31
N GLY A 147 12.24 -9.22 -6.10
CA GLY A 147 11.64 -7.92 -5.81
C GLY A 147 10.88 -7.96 -4.49
N GLN A 148 11.23 -7.07 -3.57
CA GLN A 148 10.69 -7.05 -2.21
C GLN A 148 9.17 -6.85 -2.18
N VAL A 149 8.61 -6.03 -3.08
CA VAL A 149 7.14 -5.85 -3.19
C VAL A 149 6.46 -7.15 -3.59
N ARG A 150 7.08 -7.94 -4.48
CA ARG A 150 6.56 -9.27 -4.86
C ARG A 150 6.65 -10.27 -3.71
N GLN A 151 7.69 -10.22 -2.89
CA GLN A 151 7.81 -11.04 -1.67
C GLN A 151 6.71 -10.69 -0.66
N ILE A 152 6.45 -9.40 -0.44
CA ILE A 152 5.36 -8.91 0.41
C ILE A 152 4.01 -9.45 -0.07
N ILE A 153 3.69 -9.29 -1.36
CA ILE A 153 2.43 -9.84 -1.93
C ILE A 153 2.35 -11.35 -1.76
N THR A 154 3.47 -12.08 -1.94
CA THR A 154 3.51 -13.53 -1.74
C THR A 154 3.16 -13.92 -0.31
N GLN A 155 3.67 -13.20 0.70
CA GLN A 155 3.33 -13.44 2.10
C GLN A 155 1.86 -13.12 2.41
N ILE A 156 1.31 -12.06 1.80
CA ILE A 156 -0.11 -11.73 1.91
C ILE A 156 -0.97 -12.88 1.37
N LEU A 157 -0.64 -13.40 0.18
CA LEU A 157 -1.32 -14.55 -0.43
C LEU A 157 -1.21 -15.83 0.40
N GLN A 158 -0.15 -15.98 1.20
CA GLN A 158 0.03 -17.08 2.15
C GLN A 158 -0.80 -16.93 3.42
N GLY A 159 -1.65 -15.90 3.53
CA GLY A 159 -2.56 -15.68 4.64
C GLY A 159 -1.90 -14.98 5.82
N ALA A 160 -1.22 -13.87 5.56
CA ALA A 160 -0.81 -12.94 6.60
C ALA A 160 -2.03 -12.26 7.26
N ASP A 161 -1.87 -11.87 8.52
CA ASP A 161 -2.92 -11.27 9.35
C ASP A 161 -2.93 -9.74 9.23
N SER A 162 -1.75 -9.12 9.15
CA SER A 162 -1.58 -7.68 9.06
C SER A 162 -0.32 -7.27 8.31
N ILE A 163 -0.32 -6.03 7.84
CA ILE A 163 0.82 -5.36 7.24
C ILE A 163 1.01 -3.99 7.92
N GLU A 164 2.18 -3.74 8.48
CA GLU A 164 2.61 -2.42 8.92
C GLU A 164 3.49 -1.80 7.85
N VAL A 165 3.22 -0.56 7.49
CA VAL A 165 4.13 0.27 6.70
C VAL A 165 4.64 1.39 7.60
N ALA A 166 5.95 1.55 7.66
CA ALA A 166 6.64 2.58 8.41
C ALA A 166 7.64 3.29 7.49
N VAL A 167 7.57 4.62 7.42
CA VAL A 167 8.52 5.47 6.70
C VAL A 167 9.37 6.20 7.74
N ILE A 168 10.67 5.99 7.65
CA ILE A 168 11.68 6.62 8.49
C ILE A 168 12.00 7.97 7.86
N ASP A 169 11.91 9.05 8.63
CA ASP A 169 12.29 10.38 8.19
C ASP A 169 13.77 10.41 7.77
N GLY A 170 14.08 10.99 6.61
CA GLY A 170 15.44 10.98 6.05
C GLY A 170 16.38 12.02 6.64
N SER A 171 15.84 13.07 7.26
CA SER A 171 16.62 14.12 7.93
C SER A 171 16.88 13.79 9.40
N ASN A 172 15.96 13.05 10.04
CA ASN A 172 16.03 12.60 11.42
C ASN A 172 15.42 11.19 11.59
N HIS A 173 16.26 10.17 11.50
CA HIS A 173 15.85 8.76 11.53
C HIS A 173 15.15 8.30 12.82
N ALA A 174 15.12 9.14 13.88
CA ALA A 174 14.35 8.85 15.09
C ALA A 174 12.83 9.06 14.88
N ILE A 175 12.44 9.80 13.84
CA ILE A 175 11.04 10.10 13.52
C ILE A 175 10.54 9.07 12.52
N VAL A 176 9.45 8.38 12.87
CA VAL A 176 8.87 7.30 12.07
C VAL A 176 7.38 7.52 11.89
N LEU A 177 6.95 7.52 10.65
CA LEU A 177 5.57 7.65 10.21
C LEU A 177 5.04 6.25 9.89
N SER A 178 4.09 5.71 10.66
CA SER A 178 3.62 4.33 10.45
C SER A 178 2.13 4.13 10.57
N ALA A 179 1.61 3.13 9.85
CA ALA A 179 0.25 2.63 9.98
C ALA A 179 0.20 1.11 9.77
N THR A 180 -0.73 0.45 10.45
CA THR A 180 -0.97 -1.00 10.35
C THR A 180 -2.33 -1.26 9.74
N PHE A 181 -2.37 -2.14 8.72
CA PHE A 181 -3.58 -2.49 7.99
C PHE A 181 -3.92 -3.97 8.20
N PRO A 182 -5.20 -4.30 8.40
CA PRO A 182 -5.63 -5.69 8.47
C PRO A 182 -5.55 -6.35 7.09
N LEU A 183 -5.17 -7.63 7.04
CA LEU A 183 -5.15 -8.44 5.81
C LEU A 183 -6.24 -9.51 5.79
N LYS A 184 -7.13 -9.54 6.80
CA LYS A 184 -8.24 -10.49 6.84
C LYS A 184 -9.12 -10.35 5.59
N GLY A 185 -9.23 -11.44 4.83
CA GLY A 185 -10.05 -11.49 3.61
C GLY A 185 -9.45 -10.78 2.40
N SER A 186 -8.19 -10.36 2.45
CA SER A 186 -7.52 -9.68 1.33
C SER A 186 -7.06 -10.64 0.23
N GLN A 187 -6.93 -11.95 0.52
CA GLN A 187 -6.32 -12.90 -0.42
C GLN A 187 -6.99 -12.92 -1.82
N PRO A 188 -8.33 -12.87 -1.97
CA PRO A 188 -8.96 -12.81 -3.29
C PRO A 188 -8.59 -11.55 -4.07
N VAL A 189 -8.46 -10.40 -3.38
CA VAL A 189 -8.07 -9.11 -3.97
C VAL A 189 -6.63 -9.17 -4.47
N PHE A 190 -5.71 -9.70 -3.67
CA PHE A 190 -4.31 -9.86 -4.08
C PHE A 190 -4.12 -10.93 -5.16
N ALA A 191 -4.93 -11.99 -5.16
CA ALA A 191 -4.92 -13.00 -6.23
C ALA A 191 -5.38 -12.40 -7.57
N ALA A 192 -6.34 -11.47 -7.53
CA ALA A 192 -6.76 -10.71 -8.71
C ALA A 192 -5.68 -9.72 -9.16
N LEU A 193 -5.03 -9.01 -8.23
CA LEU A 193 -3.94 -8.07 -8.52
C LEU A 193 -2.81 -8.70 -9.34
N VAL A 194 -2.37 -9.89 -8.96
CA VAL A 194 -1.24 -10.57 -9.62
C VAL A 194 -1.61 -11.37 -10.86
N ARG A 195 -2.88 -11.33 -11.28
CA ARG A 195 -3.31 -12.03 -12.48
C ARG A 195 -2.65 -11.41 -13.72
N GLY A 196 -1.97 -12.22 -14.53
CA GLY A 196 -1.28 -11.75 -15.74
C GLY A 196 0.15 -11.24 -15.52
N ILE A 197 0.75 -11.58 -14.38
CA ILE A 197 2.16 -11.39 -14.01
C ILE A 197 2.87 -12.74 -13.92
#